data_AF-A0A5J4KS16-F1
#
_entry.id   AF-A0A5J4KS16-F1
#
_cell.length_a   1.000
_cell.length_b   1.000
_cell.length_c   1.000
_cell.angle_alpha   90.00
_cell.angle_beta   90.00
_cell.angle_gamma   90.00
#
_symmetry.space_group_name_H-M   'P 1'
#
loop_
_entity.id
_entity.type
_entity.pdbx_description
1 polymer ?
#
loop_
_entity_poly.entity_id
_entity_poly.type
_entity_poly.pdbx_seq_one_letter_code
_entity_poly.pdbx_strand_id
1 'polypeptide(L)'
;MIGCGRVIGDGGLCFYVQDIIVLPGYQGQGLGRRIMEKIMDYLRENAHPGGFVGLMAAKGAAGFYLKYGFLERPTPDYGPGMILFWK
;
A
#
# COMPACT_ATOMS: atom_id res chain seq x y z
N MET A 1 -10.63 -6.17 17.01
CA MET A 1 -9.60 -5.87 15.99
C MET A 1 -9.28 -4.38 16.07
N ILE A 2 -8.00 -3.99 16.19
CA ILE A 2 -7.59 -2.57 16.39
C ILE A 2 -6.89 -1.95 15.17
N GLY A 3 -6.63 -2.75 14.13
CA GLY A 3 -6.14 -2.31 12.84
C GLY A 3 -6.18 -3.45 11.83
N CYS A 4 -6.16 -3.12 10.54
CA CYS A 4 -6.19 -4.06 9.43
C CYS A 4 -5.47 -3.48 8.21
N GLY A 5 -5.22 -4.35 7.23
CA GLY A 5 -4.71 -4.04 5.90
C GLY A 5 -4.99 -5.23 4.99
N ARG A 6 -5.17 -4.98 3.69
CA ARG A 6 -5.42 -6.05 2.71
C ARG A 6 -4.51 -5.94 1.50
N VAL A 7 -4.25 -7.09 0.90
CA VAL A 7 -3.60 -7.23 -0.41
C VAL A 7 -4.62 -7.84 -1.37
N ILE A 8 -4.73 -7.27 -2.56
CA ILE A 8 -5.53 -7.81 -3.66
C ILE A 8 -4.58 -8.01 -4.83
N GLY A 9 -4.69 -9.12 -5.55
CA GLY A 9 -3.89 -9.33 -6.73
C GLY A 9 -4.25 -10.61 -7.45
N ASP A 10 -3.50 -10.88 -8.51
CA ASP A 10 -3.58 -12.10 -9.31
C ASP A 10 -2.73 -13.25 -8.74
N GLY A 11 -2.00 -13.01 -7.65
CA GLY A 11 -1.12 -14.00 -7.05
C GLY A 11 0.26 -14.09 -7.71
N GLY A 12 0.64 -13.15 -8.59
CA GLY A 12 1.96 -13.14 -9.20
C GLY A 12 2.43 -11.77 -9.69
N LEU A 13 1.76 -11.17 -10.67
CA LEU A 13 2.27 -9.98 -11.37
C LEU A 13 1.75 -8.67 -10.79
N CYS A 14 0.48 -8.62 -10.39
CA CYS A 14 -0.18 -7.35 -10.08
C CYS A 14 -0.81 -7.39 -8.69
N PHE A 15 -0.36 -6.51 -7.79
CA PHE A 15 -0.92 -6.38 -6.45
C PHE A 15 -1.35 -4.96 -6.12
N TYR A 16 -2.31 -4.84 -5.23
CA TYR A 16 -2.73 -3.60 -4.59
C TYR A 16 -2.79 -3.75 -3.08
N VAL A 17 -2.16 -2.82 -2.38
CA VAL A 17 -2.32 -2.65 -0.93
C VAL A 17 -3.50 -1.70 -0.69
N GLN A 18 -4.50 -2.17 0.06
CA GLN A 18 -5.69 -1.39 0.37
C GLN A 18 -6.03 -1.44 1.87
N ASP A 19 -6.82 -0.45 2.28
CA ASP A 19 -7.43 -0.32 3.62
C ASP A 19 -6.46 -0.52 4.79
N ILE A 20 -5.30 0.14 4.74
CA ILE A 20 -4.39 0.23 5.89
C ILE A 20 -5.02 1.15 6.93
N ILE A 21 -5.66 0.55 7.94
CA ILE A 21 -6.45 1.26 8.95
C ILE A 21 -5.97 0.86 10.34
N VAL A 22 -5.82 1.85 11.23
CA VAL A 22 -5.62 1.66 12.66
C VAL A 22 -6.64 2.53 13.38
N LEU A 23 -7.33 1.96 14.38
CA LEU A 23 -8.32 2.70 15.15
C LEU A 23 -7.70 3.96 15.77
N PRO A 24 -8.39 5.12 15.79
CA PRO A 24 -7.81 6.41 16.19
C PRO A 24 -7.05 6.39 17.52
N GLY A 25 -7.60 5.75 18.56
CA GLY A 25 -6.96 5.65 19.89
C GLY A 25 -5.67 4.81 19.95
N TYR A 26 -5.33 4.13 18.86
CA TYR A 26 -4.14 3.26 18.74
C TYR A 26 -3.15 3.74 17.66
N GLN A 27 -3.40 4.91 17.05
CA GLN A 27 -2.49 5.51 16.07
C GLN A 27 -1.23 6.07 16.75
N GLY A 28 -0.18 6.31 15.98
CA GLY A 28 1.11 6.80 16.49
C GLY A 28 1.96 5.77 17.24
N GLN A 29 1.43 4.58 17.53
CA GLN A 29 2.11 3.51 18.28
C GLN A 29 2.85 2.49 17.38
N GLY A 30 3.05 2.83 16.10
CA GLY A 30 3.74 1.95 15.14
C GLY A 30 2.93 0.75 14.63
N LEU A 31 1.63 0.64 14.94
CA LEU A 31 0.79 -0.46 14.46
C LEU A 31 0.64 -0.49 12.94
N GLY A 32 0.48 0.68 12.29
CA GLY A 32 0.42 0.76 10.82
C GLY A 32 1.70 0.22 10.18
N ARG A 33 2.86 0.48 10.80
CA ARG A 33 4.14 -0.09 10.37
C ARG A 33 4.12 -1.61 10.47
N ARG A 34 3.68 -2.19 11.59
CA ARG A 34 3.58 -3.65 11.77
C ARG A 34 2.66 -4.32 10.74
N ILE A 35 1.54 -3.68 10.41
CA ILE A 35 0.62 -4.16 9.37
C ILE A 35 1.34 -4.18 8.01
N MET A 36 2.00 -3.07 7.65
CA MET A 36 2.67 -2.97 6.37
C MET A 36 3.90 -3.88 6.27
N GLU A 37 4.65 -4.09 7.36
CA GLU A 37 5.74 -5.07 7.42
C GLU A 37 5.24 -6.47 7.05
N LYS A 38 4.11 -6.91 7.62
CA LYS A 38 3.49 -8.20 7.28
C LYS A 38 3.03 -8.28 5.84
N ILE A 39 2.50 -7.18 5.29
CA ILE A 39 2.13 -7.11 3.87
C ILE A 39 3.36 -7.21 2.98
N MET A 40 4.45 -6.52 3.32
CA MET A 40 5.70 -6.58 2.54
C MET A 40 6.33 -7.98 2.61
N ASP A 41 6.28 -8.66 3.76
CA ASP A 41 6.72 -10.06 3.89
C ASP A 41 5.94 -10.96 2.92
N TYR A 42 4.61 -10.86 2.92
CA TYR A 42 3.76 -11.60 1.97
C TYR A 42 4.11 -11.28 0.51
N LEU A 43 4.27 -10.00 0.16
CA LEU A 43 4.59 -9.60 -1.22
C LEU A 43 5.97 -10.12 -1.66
N ARG A 44 6.97 -10.17 -0.78
CA ARG A 44 8.29 -10.73 -1.13
C ARG A 44 8.24 -12.22 -1.44
N GLU A 45 7.34 -12.96 -0.80
CA GLU A 45 7.17 -14.39 -1.02
C GLU A 45 6.33 -14.72 -2.27
N ASN A 46 5.40 -13.83 -2.64
CA ASN A 46 4.37 -14.12 -3.64
C ASN A 46 4.49 -13.31 -4.95
N ALA A 47 5.21 -12.18 -4.95
CA ALA A 47 5.35 -11.36 -6.15
C ALA A 47 6.46 -11.87 -7.08
N HIS A 48 6.16 -11.95 -8.37
CA HIS A 48 7.15 -12.30 -9.39
C HIS A 48 8.11 -11.12 -9.67
N PRO A 49 9.40 -11.35 -9.98
CA PRO A 49 10.28 -10.32 -10.51
C PRO A 49 9.67 -9.61 -11.73
N GLY A 50 9.55 -8.28 -11.66
CA GLY A 50 8.88 -7.48 -12.69
C GLY A 50 7.38 -7.25 -12.46
N GLY A 51 6.81 -7.83 -11.40
CA GLY A 51 5.49 -7.46 -10.91
C GLY A 51 5.46 -6.06 -10.29
N PHE A 52 4.25 -5.52 -10.12
CA PHE A 52 4.04 -4.21 -9.51
C PHE A 52 3.07 -4.27 -8.33
N VAL A 53 3.28 -3.37 -7.38
CA VAL A 53 2.42 -3.18 -6.21
C VAL A 53 1.92 -1.73 -6.22
N GLY A 54 0.61 -1.56 -6.37
CA GLY A 54 -0.05 -0.25 -6.32
C GLY A 54 -0.69 0.04 -4.98
N LEU A 55 -0.85 1.32 -4.65
CA LEU A 55 -1.74 1.77 -3.59
C LEU A 55 -2.25 3.18 -3.89
N MET A 56 -3.34 3.56 -3.23
CA MET A 56 -3.82 4.94 -3.20
C MET A 56 -3.63 5.47 -1.78
N ALA A 57 -2.66 6.37 -1.60
CA ALA A 57 -2.41 6.97 -0.30
C ALA A 57 -3.51 7.99 0.04
N ALA A 58 -3.96 7.99 1.29
CA ALA A 58 -4.78 9.08 1.80
C ALA A 58 -3.99 10.41 1.79
N LYS A 59 -4.71 11.54 1.76
CA LYS A 59 -4.09 12.87 1.77
C LYS A 59 -3.13 13.01 2.97
N GLY A 60 -1.87 13.35 2.68
CA GLY A 60 -0.81 13.50 3.69
C GLY A 60 -0.18 12.20 4.20
N ALA A 61 -0.64 11.03 3.73
CA ALA A 61 -0.11 9.73 4.16
C ALA A 61 0.99 9.18 3.23
N ALA A 62 1.32 9.85 2.12
CA ALA A 62 2.28 9.35 1.14
C ALA A 62 3.66 9.06 1.75
N GLY A 63 4.16 9.95 2.62
CA GLY A 63 5.43 9.77 3.33
C GLY A 63 5.51 8.49 4.17
N PHE A 64 4.37 7.94 4.63
CA PHE A 64 4.36 6.65 5.31
C PHE A 64 4.72 5.48 4.38
N TYR A 65 4.46 5.59 3.08
CA TYR A 65 4.72 4.51 2.12
C TYR A 65 6.09 4.61 1.46
N LEU A 66 6.68 5.82 1.38
CA LEU A 66 8.01 6.05 0.80
C LEU A 66 9.10 5.15 1.40
N LYS A 67 9.05 4.91 2.71
CA LYS A 67 10.01 4.02 3.41
C LYS A 67 9.97 2.55 2.97
N TYR A 68 8.95 2.12 2.24
CA TYR A 68 8.86 0.76 1.67
C TYR A 68 9.21 0.74 0.18
N GLY A 69 9.72 1.84 -0.38
CA GLY A 69 10.13 1.93 -1.78
C GLY A 69 9.00 2.28 -2.76
N PHE A 70 7.81 2.64 -2.26
CA PHE A 70 6.77 3.19 -3.12
C PHE A 70 7.19 4.56 -3.65
N LEU A 71 6.85 4.83 -4.91
CA LEU A 71 7.08 6.11 -5.57
C LEU A 71 5.77 6.89 -5.63
N GLU A 72 5.82 8.17 -5.24
CA GLU A 72 4.72 9.08 -5.53
C GLU A 72 4.66 9.34 -7.04
N ARG A 73 3.44 9.32 -7.59
CA ARG A 73 3.17 9.55 -9.01
C ARG A 73 2.41 10.88 -9.17
N PRO A 74 2.70 11.68 -10.21
CA PRO A 74 3.57 11.35 -11.34
C PRO A 74 5.08 11.54 -11.06
N THR A 75 5.90 10.87 -11.86
CA THR A 75 7.35 11.11 -12.01
C THR A 75 7.66 11.39 -13.49
N PRO A 76 8.91 11.72 -13.89
CA PRO A 76 9.27 11.84 -15.31
C PRO A 76 8.95 10.58 -16.14
N ASP A 77 9.04 9.40 -15.53
CA ASP A 77 8.85 8.11 -16.20
C ASP A 77 7.43 7.53 -16.04
N TYR A 78 6.67 7.95 -15.02
CA TYR A 78 5.36 7.37 -14.69
C TYR A 78 4.28 8.45 -14.52
N GLY A 79 3.18 8.36 -15.28
CA GLY A 79 2.03 9.28 -15.18
C GLY A 79 1.29 9.20 -13.82
N PRO A 80 0.23 9.97 -13.57
CA PRO A 80 -0.48 9.96 -12.27
C PRO A 80 -1.26 8.64 -12.02
N GLY A 81 -1.58 8.38 -10.76
CA GLY A 81 -2.66 7.43 -10.41
C GLY A 81 -4.03 8.01 -10.77
N MET A 82 -4.98 7.17 -11.18
CA MET A 82 -6.31 7.61 -11.61
C MET A 82 -7.40 6.86 -10.82
N ILE A 83 -8.50 7.56 -10.55
CA ILE A 83 -9.67 7.00 -9.88
C ILE A 83 -10.94 7.41 -10.64
N LEU A 84 -11.87 6.48 -10.81
CA LEU A 84 -13.21 6.73 -11.33
C LEU A 84 -14.20 6.29 -10.26
N PHE A 85 -15.09 7.19 -9.85
CA PHE A 85 -16.20 6.87 -8.98
C PHE A 85 -17.43 6.57 -9.83
N TRP A 86 -17.89 5.31 -9.79
CA TRP A 86 -19.13 4.91 -10.43
C TRP A 86 -20.33 5.48 -9.67
N LYS A 87 -21.38 5.89 -10.39
CA LYS A 87 -22.64 6.40 -9.82
C LYS A 87 -23.74 5.37 -9.98
#